data_AF-A0A7S4E590-F1
#
_entry.id   AF-A0A7S4E590-F1
#
_cell.length_a   1.000
_cell.length_b   1.000
_cell.length_c   1.000
_cell.angle_alpha   90.00
_cell.angle_beta   90.00
_cell.angle_gamma   90.00
#
_symmetry.space_group_name_H-M   'P 1'
#
loop_
_entity.id
_entity.type
_entity.pdbx_description
1 polymer ?
#
loop_
_entity_poly.entity_id
_entity_poly.type
_entity_poly.pdbx_seq_one_letter_code
_entity_poly.pdbx_strand_id
1 'polypeptide(L)'
;MTPQQHIRQVCKFERDHINQCCWDGLPPKPTELKRFVGEWTAAYDQTPSPELEKHFREHPRELTPERFRFLEQFVLAQMMTYEATPEENLEYLPPKSVAGDFHGWFFWNFRMEETVYREWDYLRGVKEGWIPKLERGVTVEQQTGTDCAQLEEEALACTTEVVDPFPKIPHWKGIPCIAPSPAEVASLFLLKAFACVGVVAVVLFVLYALRYGFAKAWAELRACCGRGGSLEMARRKEFTRINDEPSSYDTNNPINVAA
;
A
#
# COMPACT_ATOMS: atom_id res chain seq x y z
N MET A 1 -3.58 1.78 -13.97
CA MET A 1 -3.02 0.80 -13.02
C MET A 1 -4.16 0.24 -12.18
N THR A 2 -3.99 -0.84 -11.41
CA THR A 2 -4.99 -1.28 -10.41
C THR A 2 -4.92 -0.41 -9.15
N PRO A 3 -5.94 -0.42 -8.27
CA PRO A 3 -5.87 0.27 -6.98
C PRO A 3 -4.60 -0.04 -6.18
N GLN A 4 -4.25 -1.33 -6.08
CA GLN A 4 -3.02 -1.77 -5.41
C GLN A 4 -1.77 -1.17 -6.07
N GLN A 5 -1.70 -1.14 -7.40
CA GLN A 5 -0.57 -0.56 -8.12
C GLN A 5 -0.45 0.95 -7.91
N HIS A 6 -1.56 1.68 -7.79
CA HIS A 6 -1.54 3.11 -7.46
C HIS A 6 -1.00 3.36 -6.04
N ILE A 7 -1.43 2.57 -5.07
CA ILE A 7 -0.93 2.67 -3.68
C ILE A 7 0.56 2.33 -3.64
N ARG A 8 0.96 1.22 -4.27
CA ARG A 8 2.38 0.83 -4.38
C ARG A 8 3.22 1.90 -5.07
N GLN A 9 2.68 2.54 -6.11
CA GLN A 9 3.37 3.62 -6.81
C GLN A 9 3.72 4.76 -5.87
N VAL A 10 2.80 5.16 -5.02
CA VAL A 10 3.02 6.24 -4.05
C VAL A 10 3.95 5.79 -2.92
N CYS A 11 3.59 4.70 -2.23
CA CYS A 11 4.29 4.24 -1.04
C CYS A 11 5.76 3.86 -1.30
N LYS A 12 6.09 3.44 -2.53
CA LYS A 12 7.45 3.03 -2.90
C LYS A 12 8.12 3.99 -3.88
N PHE A 13 7.55 4.12 -5.08
CA PHE A 13 8.27 4.77 -6.19
C PHE A 13 8.26 6.29 -6.10
N GLU A 14 7.13 6.88 -5.68
CA GLU A 14 7.06 8.33 -5.44
C GLU A 14 7.95 8.72 -4.27
N ARG A 15 7.91 7.91 -3.20
CA ARG A 15 8.85 8.06 -2.08
C ARG A 15 10.31 8.10 -2.54
N ASP A 16 10.73 7.16 -3.38
CA ASP A 16 12.07 7.14 -3.96
C ASP A 16 12.33 8.38 -4.83
N HIS A 17 11.36 8.76 -5.67
CA HIS A 17 11.47 9.89 -6.59
C HIS A 17 11.69 11.21 -5.85
N ILE A 18 10.89 11.51 -4.83
CA ILE A 18 11.00 12.79 -4.12
C ILE A 18 12.32 12.85 -3.33
N ASN A 19 12.76 11.74 -2.74
CA ASN A 19 14.08 11.65 -2.10
C ASN A 19 15.21 11.91 -3.11
N GLN A 20 15.14 11.33 -4.31
CA GLN A 20 16.13 11.58 -5.37
C GLN A 20 16.10 13.04 -5.84
N CYS A 21 14.94 13.58 -6.19
CA CYS A 21 14.80 14.93 -6.73
C CYS A 21 15.33 16.00 -5.75
N CYS A 22 14.97 15.86 -4.47
CA CYS A 22 15.14 16.93 -3.50
C CYS A 22 16.34 16.74 -2.55
N TRP A 23 16.91 15.54 -2.45
CA TRP A 23 18.03 15.23 -1.54
C TRP A 23 19.25 14.57 -2.18
N ASP A 24 19.17 14.07 -3.41
CA ASP A 24 20.35 13.52 -4.08
C ASP A 24 21.43 14.60 -4.30
N GLY A 25 22.69 14.20 -4.10
CA GLY A 25 23.84 15.09 -4.22
C GLY A 25 24.00 16.15 -3.11
N LEU A 26 23.09 16.22 -2.13
CA LEU A 26 23.22 17.13 -0.99
C LEU A 26 24.16 16.57 0.08
N PRO A 27 24.90 17.44 0.81
CA PRO A 27 25.74 16.98 1.90
C PRO A 27 24.88 16.32 3.00
N PRO A 28 25.40 15.29 3.69
CA PRO A 28 24.67 14.53 4.72
C PRO A 28 24.33 15.34 5.97
N LYS A 29 24.73 16.62 6.03
CA LYS A 29 24.32 17.52 7.09
C LYS A 29 23.01 18.21 6.68
N PRO A 30 21.96 18.15 7.50
CA PRO A 30 20.71 18.83 7.20
C PRO A 30 21.01 20.30 6.90
N THR A 31 20.56 20.77 5.74
CA THR A 31 20.42 22.21 5.53
C THR A 31 19.34 22.71 6.49
N GLU A 32 19.48 23.92 7.04
CA GLU A 32 18.44 24.53 7.89
C GLU A 32 17.07 24.62 7.17
N LEU A 33 17.08 24.54 5.84
CA LEU A 33 15.90 24.50 5.00
C LEU A 33 15.17 23.16 5.12
N LYS A 34 13.97 23.24 5.67
CA LYS A 34 12.97 22.17 5.69
C LYS A 34 12.19 22.16 4.38
N ARG A 35 11.77 20.97 3.92
CA ARG A 35 11.00 20.79 2.68
C ARG A 35 9.59 20.32 2.98
N PHE A 36 8.67 20.62 2.07
CA PHE A 36 7.28 20.20 2.12
C PHE A 36 6.78 19.90 0.71
N VAL A 37 5.75 19.08 0.57
CA VAL A 37 5.08 18.85 -0.72
C VAL A 37 4.12 20.01 -0.96
N GLY A 38 4.48 20.87 -1.92
CA GLY A 38 3.75 22.11 -2.17
C GLY A 38 2.37 21.92 -2.77
N GLU A 39 2.18 20.88 -3.57
CA GLU A 39 0.92 20.57 -4.26
C GLU A 39 0.81 19.06 -4.46
N TRP A 40 -0.33 18.48 -4.12
CA TRP A 40 -0.69 17.10 -4.48
C TRP A 40 -2.21 16.95 -4.49
N THR A 41 -2.74 15.93 -5.18
CA THR A 41 -4.19 15.75 -5.33
C THR A 41 -4.58 14.29 -5.17
N ALA A 42 -5.87 13.98 -5.02
CA ALA A 42 -6.35 12.60 -5.08
C ALA A 42 -6.61 12.12 -6.53
N ALA A 43 -6.34 12.96 -7.54
CA ALA A 43 -6.55 12.62 -8.93
C ALA A 43 -5.40 11.73 -9.42
N TYR A 44 -5.76 10.61 -10.05
CA TYR A 44 -4.83 9.54 -10.42
C TYR A 44 -4.73 9.35 -11.94
N ASP A 45 -5.52 10.10 -12.71
CA ASP A 45 -5.71 9.85 -14.13
C ASP A 45 -5.82 11.10 -15.02
N GLN A 46 -6.01 12.29 -14.45
CA GLN A 46 -6.35 13.46 -15.27
C GLN A 46 -6.15 14.79 -14.57
N THR A 47 -5.83 15.80 -15.38
CA THR A 47 -5.90 17.22 -15.00
C THR A 47 -7.23 17.84 -15.46
N PRO A 48 -7.69 18.93 -14.82
CA PRO A 48 -8.88 19.64 -15.25
C PRO A 48 -8.78 20.15 -16.69
N SER A 49 -9.76 19.79 -17.53
CA SER A 49 -9.90 20.31 -18.89
C SER A 49 -11.38 20.44 -19.32
N PRO A 50 -11.70 21.31 -20.29
CA PRO A 50 -13.07 21.46 -20.81
C PRO A 50 -13.64 20.16 -21.41
N GLU A 51 -12.80 19.37 -22.08
CA GLU A 51 -13.19 18.08 -22.65
C GLU A 51 -13.62 17.11 -21.54
N LEU A 52 -12.91 17.14 -20.42
CA LEU A 52 -13.20 16.31 -19.27
C LEU A 52 -14.51 16.71 -18.60
N GLU A 53 -14.74 18.01 -18.42
CA GLU A 53 -16.01 18.52 -17.87
C GLU A 53 -17.18 18.07 -18.74
N LYS A 54 -17.05 18.21 -20.05
CA LYS A 54 -18.09 17.78 -20.99
C LYS A 54 -18.35 16.29 -20.85
N HIS A 55 -17.29 15.47 -20.82
CA HIS A 55 -17.41 14.03 -20.71
C HIS A 55 -18.14 13.60 -19.43
N PHE A 56 -17.73 14.12 -18.27
CA PHE A 56 -18.34 13.73 -16.99
C PHE A 56 -19.67 14.42 -16.69
N ARG A 57 -20.02 15.51 -17.36
CA ARG A 57 -21.39 16.02 -17.35
C ARG A 57 -22.35 15.05 -18.05
N GLU A 58 -21.90 14.41 -19.12
CA GLU A 58 -22.68 13.41 -19.86
C GLU A 58 -22.61 12.02 -19.21
N HIS A 59 -21.48 11.67 -18.61
CA HIS A 59 -21.20 10.36 -18.01
C HIS A 59 -20.62 10.52 -16.59
N PRO A 60 -21.41 10.93 -15.58
CA PRO A 60 -20.90 11.21 -14.26
C PRO A 60 -20.13 10.03 -13.64
N ARG A 61 -18.95 10.32 -13.08
CA ARG A 61 -18.18 9.35 -12.30
C ARG A 61 -18.81 9.18 -10.91
N GLU A 62 -19.56 8.11 -10.74
CA GLU A 62 -20.20 7.77 -9.46
C GLU A 62 -19.17 7.45 -8.37
N LEU A 63 -19.46 7.80 -7.12
CA LEU A 63 -18.61 7.40 -5.99
C LEU A 63 -19.12 6.06 -5.45
N THR A 64 -18.77 4.96 -6.13
CA THR A 64 -19.12 3.62 -5.65
C THR A 64 -18.37 3.29 -4.36
N PRO A 65 -18.81 2.30 -3.55
CA PRO A 65 -18.09 1.89 -2.34
C PRO A 65 -16.62 1.51 -2.59
N GLU A 66 -16.34 0.87 -3.73
CA GLU A 66 -14.99 0.47 -4.12
C GLU A 66 -14.14 1.68 -4.50
N ARG A 67 -14.72 2.66 -5.20
CA ARG A 67 -14.03 3.92 -5.53
C ARG A 67 -13.81 4.78 -4.30
N PHE A 68 -14.78 4.85 -3.40
CA PHE A 68 -14.62 5.51 -2.10
C PHE A 68 -13.43 4.92 -1.34
N ARG A 69 -13.40 3.58 -1.20
CA ARG A 69 -12.33 2.88 -0.50
C ARG A 69 -10.97 3.12 -1.15
N PHE A 70 -10.91 3.07 -2.49
CA PHE A 70 -9.67 3.37 -3.20
C PHE A 70 -9.21 4.81 -2.97
N LEU A 71 -10.09 5.81 -3.06
CA LEU A 71 -9.72 7.20 -2.80
C LEU A 71 -9.20 7.38 -1.38
N GLU A 72 -9.86 6.79 -0.39
CA GLU A 72 -9.40 6.80 1.00
C GLU A 72 -8.00 6.20 1.12
N GLN A 73 -7.78 4.98 0.65
CA GLN A 73 -6.48 4.31 0.71
C GLN A 73 -5.38 5.08 -0.06
N PHE A 74 -5.72 5.64 -1.22
CA PHE A 74 -4.77 6.37 -2.07
C PHE A 74 -4.35 7.70 -1.43
N VAL A 75 -5.29 8.41 -0.81
CA VAL A 75 -5.03 9.65 -0.05
C VAL A 75 -4.18 9.36 1.19
N LEU A 76 -4.52 8.30 1.94
CA LEU A 76 -3.74 7.88 3.11
C LEU A 76 -2.30 7.53 2.72
N ALA A 77 -2.11 6.77 1.65
CA ALA A 77 -0.80 6.40 1.12
C ALA A 77 0.07 7.62 0.77
N GLN A 78 -0.52 8.65 0.15
CA GLN A 78 0.17 9.90 -0.16
C GLN A 78 0.56 10.65 1.12
N MET A 79 -0.38 10.85 2.05
CA MET A 79 -0.10 11.54 3.32
C MET A 79 1.00 10.84 4.13
N MET A 80 0.92 9.51 4.26
CA MET A 80 1.94 8.71 4.94
C MET A 80 3.32 8.86 4.30
N THR A 81 3.38 8.85 2.96
CA THR A 81 4.63 9.05 2.22
C THR A 81 5.24 10.44 2.50
N TYR A 82 4.40 11.48 2.59
CA TYR A 82 4.83 12.86 2.80
C TYR A 82 5.10 13.22 4.28
N GLU A 83 4.60 12.41 5.21
CA GLU A 83 4.83 12.55 6.65
C GLU A 83 5.95 11.64 7.16
N ALA A 84 6.52 10.81 6.30
CA ALA A 84 7.51 9.83 6.69
C ALA A 84 8.81 10.46 7.19
N THR A 85 9.33 9.88 8.26
CA THR A 85 10.59 10.26 8.89
C THR A 85 11.80 9.90 8.02
N PRO A 86 12.96 10.56 8.22
CA PRO A 86 14.20 10.17 7.55
C PRO A 86 14.57 8.70 7.79
N GLU A 87 14.35 8.17 8.99
CA GLU A 87 14.65 6.79 9.33
C GLU A 87 13.83 5.81 8.49
N GLU A 88 12.53 6.06 8.33
CA GLU A 88 11.65 5.24 7.48
C GLU A 88 12.02 5.40 6.00
N ASN A 89 12.44 6.59 5.58
CA ASN A 89 12.88 6.84 4.20
C ASN A 89 14.17 6.06 3.87
N LEU A 90 15.09 5.91 4.82
CA LEU A 90 16.35 5.18 4.62
C LEU A 90 16.15 3.70 4.30
N GLU A 91 15.07 3.07 4.75
CA GLU A 91 14.79 1.65 4.48
C GLU A 91 14.61 1.36 2.98
N TYR A 92 14.08 2.35 2.24
CA TYR A 92 13.72 2.20 0.83
C TYR A 92 14.79 2.71 -0.12
N LEU A 93 15.74 3.51 0.38
CA LEU A 93 16.74 4.16 -0.45
C LEU A 93 17.98 3.28 -0.71
N PRO A 94 18.66 3.46 -1.86
CA PRO A 94 19.94 2.81 -2.12
C PRO A 94 20.98 3.09 -1.02
N PRO A 95 21.94 2.17 -0.79
CA PRO A 95 23.01 2.40 0.18
C PRO A 95 23.75 3.71 -0.09
N LYS A 96 23.97 4.51 0.98
CA LYS A 96 24.61 5.85 0.97
C LYS A 96 23.74 7.02 0.50
N SER A 97 22.45 6.82 0.29
CA SER A 97 21.52 7.92 0.04
C SER A 97 21.31 8.76 1.30
N VAL A 98 20.98 10.04 1.12
CA VAL A 98 20.50 10.91 2.19
C VAL A 98 18.98 10.86 2.15
N ALA A 99 18.37 10.39 3.24
CA ALA A 99 16.92 10.44 3.37
C ALA A 99 16.43 11.86 3.61
N GLY A 100 15.33 12.19 2.93
CA GLY A 100 14.65 13.44 3.10
C GLY A 100 13.88 13.54 4.41
N ASP A 101 13.79 14.78 4.89
CA ASP A 101 13.01 15.18 6.07
C ASP A 101 11.91 16.14 5.59
N PHE A 102 10.70 15.60 5.39
CA PHE A 102 9.54 16.38 4.99
C PHE A 102 8.79 16.89 6.21
N HIS A 103 8.38 18.15 6.15
CA HIS A 103 7.70 18.83 7.25
C HIS A 103 6.23 19.13 6.95
N GLY A 104 5.64 18.39 6.01
CA GLY A 104 4.22 18.46 5.68
C GLY A 104 3.96 18.63 4.20
N TRP A 105 2.71 18.94 3.90
CA TRP A 105 2.17 18.94 2.56
C TRP A 105 0.99 19.90 2.44
N PHE A 106 0.69 20.35 1.22
CA PHE A 106 -0.52 21.12 0.90
C PHE A 106 -1.32 20.41 -0.17
N PHE A 107 -2.57 20.08 0.14
CA PHE A 107 -3.49 19.49 -0.83
C PHE A 107 -3.92 20.55 -1.84
N TRP A 108 -3.84 20.20 -3.12
CA TRP A 108 -4.32 20.99 -4.23
C TRP A 108 -5.60 20.36 -4.82
N ASN A 109 -6.74 21.03 -4.83
CA ASN A 109 -7.03 22.39 -4.37
C ASN A 109 -7.90 22.36 -3.10
N PHE A 110 -7.97 23.49 -2.40
CA PHE A 110 -8.80 23.60 -1.20
C PHE A 110 -10.29 23.36 -1.52
N ARG A 111 -10.75 23.81 -2.70
CA ARG A 111 -12.13 23.67 -3.16
C ARG A 111 -12.22 23.72 -4.68
N MET A 112 -13.17 22.98 -5.26
CA MET A 112 -13.58 23.11 -6.66
C MET A 112 -15.05 23.54 -6.75
N GLU A 113 -15.41 24.28 -7.80
CA GLU A 113 -16.81 24.61 -8.08
C GLU A 113 -17.51 23.48 -8.83
N GLU A 114 -16.81 22.92 -9.82
CA GLU A 114 -17.33 21.85 -10.66
C GLU A 114 -17.30 20.50 -9.96
N THR A 115 -18.43 19.81 -9.99
CA THR A 115 -18.58 18.52 -9.29
C THR A 115 -17.82 17.38 -9.95
N VAL A 116 -17.36 17.57 -11.19
CA VAL A 116 -16.62 16.58 -11.97
C VAL A 116 -15.19 16.38 -11.46
N TYR A 117 -14.64 17.34 -10.70
CA TYR A 117 -13.28 17.31 -10.16
C TYR A 117 -13.28 16.95 -8.68
N ARG A 118 -14.01 15.89 -8.30
CA ARG A 118 -14.16 15.47 -6.89
C ARG A 118 -12.79 15.25 -6.24
N GLU A 119 -11.88 14.61 -6.96
CA GLU A 119 -10.54 14.23 -6.52
C GLU A 119 -9.59 15.44 -6.34
N TRP A 120 -9.99 16.63 -6.81
CA TRP A 120 -9.26 17.89 -6.67
C TRP A 120 -9.84 18.78 -5.56
N ASP A 121 -10.93 18.39 -4.89
CA ASP A 121 -11.63 19.20 -3.89
C ASP A 121 -11.42 18.65 -2.48
N TYR A 122 -10.48 19.27 -1.74
CA TYR A 122 -10.15 18.89 -0.37
C TYR A 122 -11.37 18.93 0.56
N LEU A 123 -12.13 20.03 0.56
CA LEU A 123 -13.28 20.22 1.45
C LEU A 123 -14.36 19.17 1.19
N ARG A 124 -14.59 18.86 -0.09
CA ARG A 124 -15.50 17.79 -0.47
C ARG A 124 -15.00 16.44 0.01
N GLY A 125 -13.71 16.15 -0.09
CA GLY A 125 -13.15 14.90 0.40
C GLY A 125 -13.28 14.71 1.90
N VAL A 126 -13.06 15.77 2.68
CA VAL A 126 -13.30 15.75 4.13
C VAL A 126 -14.80 15.59 4.46
N LYS A 127 -15.68 16.19 3.65
CA LYS A 127 -17.13 16.10 3.84
C LYS A 127 -17.68 14.70 3.48
N GLU A 128 -17.21 14.11 2.40
CA GLU A 128 -17.62 12.79 1.92
C GLU A 128 -16.96 11.67 2.74
N GLY A 129 -15.78 11.92 3.32
CA GLY A 129 -15.12 11.06 4.30
C GLY A 129 -13.93 10.27 3.76
N TRP A 130 -13.60 10.40 2.46
CA TRP A 130 -12.41 9.76 1.88
C TRP A 130 -11.11 10.54 2.15
N ILE A 131 -11.19 11.76 2.71
CA ILE A 131 -10.06 12.42 3.37
C ILE A 131 -10.36 12.44 4.88
N PRO A 132 -9.46 11.92 5.73
CA PRO A 132 -9.65 11.97 7.18
C PRO A 132 -9.56 13.41 7.70
N LYS A 133 -10.29 13.69 8.79
CA LYS A 133 -10.06 14.91 9.57
C LYS A 133 -8.79 14.73 10.38
N LEU A 134 -7.77 15.53 10.09
CA LEU A 134 -6.45 15.36 10.68
C LEU A 134 -6.38 15.92 12.10
N GLU A 135 -5.75 15.16 12.99
CA GLU A 135 -5.40 15.60 14.34
C GLU A 135 -4.05 16.31 14.34
N ARG A 136 -3.98 17.48 14.99
CA ARG A 136 -2.75 18.26 15.02
C ARG A 136 -1.65 17.51 15.78
N GLY A 137 -0.50 17.33 15.12
CA GLY A 137 0.70 16.76 15.74
C GLY A 137 0.70 15.23 15.82
N VAL A 138 -0.25 14.58 15.14
CA VAL A 138 -0.34 13.13 15.00
C VAL A 138 -0.17 12.82 13.52
N THR A 139 0.69 11.87 13.17
CA THR A 139 0.80 11.44 11.77
C THR A 139 -0.46 10.67 11.36
N VAL A 140 -0.75 10.62 10.06
CA VAL A 140 -1.88 9.85 9.54
C VAL A 140 -1.78 8.39 9.96
N GLU A 141 -0.60 7.79 9.85
CA GLU A 141 -0.33 6.42 10.30
C GLU A 141 -0.67 6.19 11.79
N GLN A 142 -0.27 7.12 12.66
CA GLN A 142 -0.62 7.05 14.09
C GLN A 142 -2.12 7.20 14.32
N GLN A 143 -2.79 8.09 13.58
CA GLN A 143 -4.21 8.36 13.73
C GLN A 143 -5.08 7.19 13.25
N THR A 144 -4.71 6.57 12.12
CA THR A 144 -5.49 5.49 11.51
C THR A 144 -5.09 4.10 12.00
N GLY A 145 -3.88 3.95 12.55
CA GLY A 145 -3.35 2.64 12.97
C GLY A 145 -3.09 1.70 11.80
N THR A 146 -2.84 2.24 10.60
CA THR A 146 -2.54 1.50 9.38
C THR A 146 -1.34 2.12 8.68
N ASP A 147 -0.66 1.33 7.84
CA ASP A 147 0.58 1.69 7.17
C ASP A 147 0.48 1.42 5.66
N CYS A 148 1.47 1.88 4.91
CA CYS A 148 1.54 1.68 3.45
C CYS A 148 1.48 0.20 3.02
N ALA A 149 2.04 -0.73 3.79
CA ALA A 149 2.04 -2.15 3.45
C ALA A 149 0.64 -2.77 3.63
N GLN A 150 -0.06 -2.40 4.70
CA GLN A 150 -1.44 -2.81 4.95
C GLN A 150 -2.38 -2.24 3.88
N LEU A 151 -2.23 -0.95 3.54
CA LEU A 151 -3.02 -0.34 2.46
C LEU A 151 -2.82 -1.06 1.12
N GLU A 152 -1.58 -1.43 0.78
CA GLU A 152 -1.29 -2.20 -0.43
C GLU A 152 -1.89 -3.62 -0.39
N GLU A 153 -1.85 -4.31 0.75
CA GLU A 153 -2.43 -5.66 0.92
C GLU A 153 -3.96 -5.64 0.81
N GLU A 154 -4.62 -4.65 1.42
CA GLU A 154 -6.08 -4.54 1.44
C GLU A 154 -6.68 -4.02 0.13
N ALA A 155 -5.88 -3.33 -0.67
CA ALA A 155 -6.32 -2.78 -1.93
C ALA A 155 -6.64 -3.88 -2.96
N LEU A 156 -7.61 -3.59 -3.82
CA LEU A 156 -8.00 -4.52 -4.86
C LEU A 156 -6.83 -4.74 -5.84
N ALA A 157 -6.20 -5.90 -5.73
CA ALA A 157 -5.08 -6.31 -6.58
C ALA A 157 -5.47 -6.43 -8.06
N CYS A 158 -6.76 -6.74 -8.32
CA CYS A 158 -7.20 -7.26 -9.61
C CYS A 158 -8.46 -6.64 -10.22
N THR A 159 -8.55 -5.31 -10.24
CA THR A 159 -9.56 -4.61 -11.06
C THR A 159 -9.04 -3.26 -11.53
N THR A 160 -9.45 -2.85 -12.73
CA THR A 160 -9.28 -1.48 -13.21
C THR A 160 -10.62 -0.72 -13.24
N GLU A 161 -11.74 -1.34 -12.84
CA GLU A 161 -13.06 -0.69 -12.92
C GLU A 161 -13.16 0.52 -11.96
N VAL A 162 -12.40 0.47 -10.87
CA VAL A 162 -12.30 1.57 -9.92
C VAL A 162 -11.50 2.74 -10.51
N VAL A 163 -10.41 2.40 -11.20
CA VAL A 163 -9.45 3.32 -11.83
C VAL A 163 -9.80 3.44 -13.32
N ASP A 164 -10.73 4.35 -13.65
CA ASP A 164 -11.24 4.57 -15.00
C ASP A 164 -10.58 5.79 -15.66
N PRO A 165 -9.41 5.64 -16.34
CA PRO A 165 -8.66 6.77 -16.86
C PRO A 165 -9.37 7.47 -18.02
N PHE A 166 -9.21 8.79 -18.09
CA PHE A 166 -9.67 9.60 -19.21
C PHE A 166 -8.49 10.31 -19.93
N PRO A 167 -8.42 10.26 -21.27
CA PRO A 167 -9.25 9.45 -22.16
C PRO A 167 -9.00 7.95 -21.95
N LYS A 168 -9.99 7.11 -22.27
CA LYS A 168 -9.82 5.65 -22.18
C LYS A 168 -8.64 5.24 -23.03
N ILE A 169 -7.65 4.59 -22.41
CA ILE A 169 -6.45 4.11 -23.09
C ILE A 169 -6.81 2.82 -23.83
N PRO A 170 -6.84 2.81 -25.19
CA PRO A 170 -7.17 1.61 -25.96
C PRO A 170 -6.11 0.53 -25.69
N HIS A 171 -6.53 -0.72 -25.51
CA HIS A 171 -5.67 -1.89 -25.23
C HIS A 171 -4.97 -1.92 -23.86
N TRP A 172 -5.23 -0.96 -22.97
CA TRP A 172 -4.77 -1.04 -21.58
C TRP A 172 -5.50 -2.16 -20.83
N LYS A 173 -4.80 -3.25 -20.52
CA LYS A 173 -5.31 -4.37 -19.70
C LYS A 173 -4.83 -4.31 -18.23
N GLY A 174 -4.17 -3.21 -17.84
CA GLY A 174 -3.33 -3.20 -16.64
C GLY A 174 -2.16 -4.19 -16.76
N ILE A 175 -1.26 -4.22 -15.77
CA ILE A 175 -0.40 -5.41 -15.63
C ILE A 175 -1.36 -6.59 -15.38
N PRO A 176 -1.21 -7.73 -16.08
CA PRO A 176 -2.06 -8.90 -15.84
C PRO A 176 -1.90 -9.31 -14.39
N CYS A 177 -2.89 -8.96 -13.60
CA CYS A 177 -2.97 -9.36 -12.23
C CYS A 177 -3.47 -10.82 -12.28
N ILE A 178 -2.70 -11.75 -11.76
CA ILE A 178 -3.20 -13.10 -11.56
C ILE A 178 -3.98 -13.01 -10.26
N ALA A 179 -5.31 -12.97 -10.35
CA ALA A 179 -6.14 -13.08 -9.16
C ALA A 179 -5.74 -14.40 -8.46
N PRO A 180 -5.46 -14.40 -7.15
CA PRO A 180 -5.17 -15.64 -6.45
C PRO A 180 -6.35 -16.56 -6.69
N SER A 181 -6.05 -17.77 -7.16
CA SER A 181 -7.07 -18.76 -7.41
C SER A 181 -7.87 -19.01 -6.12
N PRO A 182 -9.15 -19.38 -6.20
CA PRO A 182 -9.93 -19.76 -5.01
C PRO A 182 -9.23 -20.82 -4.15
N ALA A 183 -8.40 -21.66 -4.78
CA ALA A 183 -7.58 -22.67 -4.12
C ALA A 183 -6.43 -22.07 -3.30
N GLU A 184 -5.79 -21.00 -3.77
CA GLU A 184 -4.73 -20.28 -3.03
C GLU A 184 -5.30 -19.48 -1.87
N VAL A 185 -6.46 -18.86 -2.03
CA VAL A 185 -7.15 -18.18 -0.91
C VAL A 185 -7.56 -19.20 0.16
N ALA A 186 -8.15 -20.33 -0.26
CA ALA A 186 -8.51 -21.42 0.65
C ALA A 186 -7.30 -22.03 1.37
N SER A 187 -6.16 -22.20 0.68
CA SER A 187 -4.94 -22.74 1.29
C SER A 187 -4.33 -21.76 2.30
N LEU A 188 -4.36 -20.45 2.04
CA LEU A 188 -3.92 -19.42 2.98
C LEU A 188 -4.81 -19.36 4.23
N PHE A 189 -6.13 -19.47 4.04
CA PHE A 189 -7.09 -19.57 5.14
C PHE A 189 -6.85 -20.82 5.99
N LEU A 190 -6.64 -21.97 5.34
CA LEU A 190 -6.30 -23.22 6.04
C LEU A 190 -4.98 -23.09 6.79
N LEU A 191 -3.95 -22.50 6.19
CA LEU A 191 -2.66 -22.24 6.85
C LEU A 191 -2.80 -21.36 8.08
N LYS A 192 -3.55 -20.24 7.98
CA LYS A 192 -3.85 -19.37 9.13
C LYS A 192 -4.65 -20.11 10.21
N ALA A 193 -5.63 -20.92 9.82
CA ALA A 193 -6.41 -21.75 10.74
C ALA A 193 -5.54 -22.82 11.45
N PHE A 194 -4.65 -23.50 10.73
CA PHE A 194 -3.71 -24.47 11.30
C PHE A 194 -2.70 -23.80 12.24
N ALA A 195 -2.23 -22.59 11.92
CA ALA A 195 -1.38 -21.81 12.82
C ALA A 195 -2.11 -21.48 14.13
N CYS A 196 -3.38 -21.04 14.08
CA CYS A 196 -4.19 -20.81 15.27
C CYS A 196 -4.39 -22.08 16.11
N VAL A 197 -4.66 -23.23 15.47
CA VAL A 197 -4.78 -24.52 16.17
C VAL A 197 -3.45 -24.92 16.82
N GLY A 198 -2.31 -24.68 16.14
CA GLY A 198 -0.98 -24.91 16.68
C GLY A 198 -0.70 -24.06 17.93
N VAL A 199 -1.06 -22.78 17.91
CA VAL A 199 -0.92 -21.88 19.06
C VAL A 199 -1.75 -22.36 20.25
N VAL A 200 -3.01 -22.76 20.02
CA VAL A 200 -3.88 -23.31 21.07
C VAL A 200 -3.30 -24.60 21.67
N ALA A 201 -2.78 -25.49 20.83
CA ALA A 201 -2.15 -26.73 21.28
C ALA A 201 -0.90 -26.47 22.14
N VAL A 202 -0.07 -25.49 21.76
CA VAL A 202 1.10 -25.08 22.55
C VAL A 202 0.68 -24.50 23.90
N VAL A 203 -0.34 -23.64 23.94
CA VAL A 203 -0.86 -23.07 25.19
C VAL A 203 -1.39 -24.16 26.11
N LEU A 204 -2.17 -25.12 25.59
CA LEU A 204 -2.68 -26.25 26.36
C LEU A 204 -1.55 -27.15 26.89
N PHE A 205 -0.51 -27.39 26.09
CA PHE A 205 0.68 -28.14 26.51
C PHE A 205 1.41 -27.44 27.66
N VAL A 206 1.62 -26.12 27.55
CA VAL A 206 2.27 -25.31 28.61
C VAL A 206 1.44 -25.35 29.90
N LEU A 207 0.13 -25.16 29.82
CA LEU A 207 -0.76 -25.24 30.99
C LEU A 207 -0.75 -26.64 31.63
N TYR A 208 -0.73 -27.70 30.82
CA TYR A 208 -0.63 -29.07 31.31
C TYR A 208 0.72 -29.35 31.97
N ALA A 209 1.82 -28.88 31.36
CA ALA A 209 3.17 -29.03 31.89
C ALA A 209 3.38 -28.28 33.20
N LEU A 210 2.78 -27.09 33.36
CA LEU A 210 2.78 -26.34 34.62
C LEU A 210 2.03 -27.07 35.74
N ARG A 211 0.95 -27.79 35.40
CA ARG A 211 0.10 -28.49 36.39
C ARG A 211 0.62 -29.86 36.79
N TYR A 212 1.20 -30.61 35.86
CA TYR A 212 1.55 -32.03 36.04
C TYR A 212 3.04 -32.35 35.89
N GLY A 213 3.87 -31.33 35.62
CA GLY A 213 5.31 -31.47 35.42
C GLY A 213 5.68 -31.74 33.96
N PHE A 214 6.77 -31.09 33.52
CA PHE A 214 7.21 -31.07 32.13
C PHE A 214 7.53 -32.49 31.58
N ALA A 215 8.09 -33.36 32.42
CA ALA A 215 8.44 -34.73 32.05
C ALA A 215 7.20 -35.58 31.67
N LYS A 216 6.08 -35.38 32.37
CA LYS A 216 4.82 -36.11 32.11
C LYS A 216 4.13 -35.58 30.86
N ALA A 217 4.07 -34.26 30.69
CA ALA A 217 3.54 -33.63 29.49
C ALA A 217 4.27 -34.09 28.22
N TRP A 218 5.61 -34.13 28.25
CA TRP A 218 6.43 -34.57 27.13
C TRP A 218 6.26 -36.06 26.78
N ALA A 219 6.07 -36.92 27.78
CA ALA A 219 5.85 -38.34 27.57
C ALA A 219 4.51 -38.62 26.85
N GLU A 220 3.46 -37.91 27.24
CA GLU A 220 2.13 -38.04 26.61
C GLU A 220 2.09 -37.42 25.20
N LEU A 221 2.77 -36.29 24.97
CA LEU A 221 2.90 -35.71 23.62
C LEU A 221 3.63 -36.65 22.65
N ARG A 222 4.71 -37.32 23.10
CA ARG A 222 5.41 -38.34 22.29
C ARG A 222 4.54 -39.54 21.97
N ALA A 223 3.66 -39.95 22.89
CA ALA A 223 2.72 -41.04 22.64
C ALA A 223 1.68 -40.65 21.55
N CYS A 224 1.26 -39.38 21.50
CA CYS A 224 0.36 -38.89 20.46
C CYS A 224 1.03 -38.68 19.08
N CYS A 225 2.30 -38.25 19.04
CA CYS A 225 2.99 -37.91 17.78
C CYS A 225 3.74 -39.08 17.10
N GLY A 226 3.66 -40.31 17.64
CA GLY A 226 4.37 -41.49 17.11
C GLY A 226 3.89 -42.06 15.77
N ARG A 227 3.00 -41.38 15.03
CA ARG A 227 2.56 -41.77 13.67
C ARG A 227 2.40 -40.53 12.78
N GLY A 228 3.48 -40.09 12.14
CA GLY A 228 3.42 -39.03 11.13
C GLY A 228 4.77 -38.84 10.44
N GLY A 229 4.84 -39.13 9.14
CA GLY A 229 6.04 -39.05 8.32
C GLY A 229 6.54 -37.62 8.10
N SER A 230 7.86 -37.50 7.87
CA SER A 230 8.62 -36.25 7.73
C SER A 230 8.14 -35.37 6.57
N LEU A 231 7.88 -34.09 6.89
CA LEU A 231 7.47 -33.00 5.99
C LEU A 231 8.65 -32.09 5.58
N GLU A 232 9.89 -32.48 5.87
CA GLU A 232 11.07 -31.60 5.73
C GLU A 232 11.58 -31.41 4.29
N MET A 233 11.16 -32.21 3.30
CA MET A 233 11.70 -32.10 1.93
C MET A 233 10.95 -31.12 1.00
N ALA A 234 9.75 -30.65 1.35
CA ALA A 234 8.95 -29.82 0.43
C ALA A 234 9.37 -28.32 0.41
N ARG A 235 9.92 -27.81 1.52
CA ARG A 235 10.15 -26.35 1.70
C ARG A 235 11.36 -25.79 0.95
N ARG A 236 12.25 -26.64 0.43
CA ARG A 236 13.54 -26.20 -0.14
C ARG A 236 13.54 -25.96 -1.65
N LYS A 237 12.45 -26.27 -2.36
CA LYS A 237 12.37 -26.10 -3.84
C LYS A 237 11.64 -24.85 -4.30
N GLU A 238 10.89 -24.18 -3.43
CA GLU A 238 10.02 -23.07 -3.84
C GLU A 238 10.71 -21.70 -3.78
N PHE A 239 11.78 -21.57 -3.00
CA PHE A 239 12.44 -20.27 -2.74
C PHE A 239 13.47 -19.84 -3.81
N THR A 240 13.90 -20.73 -4.70
CA THR A 240 14.99 -20.44 -5.66
C THR A 240 14.53 -20.04 -7.06
N ARG A 241 13.23 -19.80 -7.31
CA ARG A 241 12.73 -19.49 -8.67
C ARG A 241 12.30 -18.04 -8.90
N ILE A 242 12.23 -17.22 -7.85
CA ILE A 242 11.59 -15.88 -7.93
C ILE A 242 12.61 -14.76 -8.26
N ASN A 243 13.92 -15.01 -8.23
CA ASN A 243 14.93 -13.95 -8.29
C ASN A 243 15.62 -13.74 -9.66
N ASP A 244 15.16 -14.36 -10.75
CA ASP A 244 15.89 -14.35 -12.04
C ASP A 244 15.20 -13.57 -13.17
N GLU A 245 14.67 -12.36 -12.94
CA GLU A 245 14.44 -11.43 -14.07
C GLU A 245 14.79 -9.96 -13.71
N PRO A 246 15.63 -9.28 -14.52
CA PRO A 246 16.02 -7.89 -14.30
C PRO A 246 14.91 -6.91 -14.70
N SER A 247 14.65 -5.90 -13.87
CA SER A 247 13.66 -4.85 -14.15
C SER A 247 14.11 -3.97 -15.32
N SER A 248 13.51 -4.12 -16.50
CA SER A 248 13.61 -3.10 -17.55
C SER A 248 12.58 -2.00 -17.30
N TYR A 249 13.00 -0.91 -16.67
CA TYR A 249 12.21 0.32 -16.61
C TYR A 249 12.21 0.97 -17.99
N ASP A 250 11.04 1.07 -18.62
CA ASP A 250 10.83 1.86 -19.83
C ASP A 250 10.58 3.31 -19.43
N THR A 251 11.58 4.16 -19.69
CA THR A 251 11.59 5.58 -19.37
C THR A 251 10.74 6.44 -20.31
N ASN A 252 10.04 5.84 -21.28
CA ASN A 252 9.23 6.58 -22.26
C ASN A 252 7.71 6.55 -22.00
N ASN A 253 7.27 6.13 -20.80
CA ASN A 253 5.85 6.16 -20.47
C ASN A 253 5.40 7.60 -20.13
N PRO A 254 4.45 8.20 -20.88
CA PRO A 254 3.99 9.59 -20.65
C PRO A 254 3.29 9.82 -19.30
N ILE A 255 3.02 8.77 -18.51
CA ILE A 255 2.55 8.87 -17.13
C ILE A 255 3.66 9.39 -16.19
N ASN A 256 4.93 9.25 -16.57
CA ASN A 256 6.08 9.64 -15.74
C ASN A 256 6.52 11.11 -15.90
N VAL A 257 5.72 11.95 -16.55
CA VAL A 257 6.07 13.36 -16.86
C VAL A 257 5.10 14.35 -16.18
N ALA A 258 4.33 13.90 -15.20
CA ALA A 258 3.48 14.75 -14.38
C ALA A 258 3.69 14.46 -12.89
N ALA A 259 4.91 14.76 -12.43
CA ALA A 259 5.26 15.06 -11.05
C ALA A 259 6.26 16.22 -11.08
#